data_AF-A0A1H8AQ18-F1
#
_entry.id   AF-A0A1H8AQ18-F1
#
_cell.length_a   1.000
_cell.length_b   1.000
_cell.length_c   1.000
_cell.angle_alpha   90.00
_cell.angle_beta   90.00
_cell.angle_gamma   90.00
#
_symmetry.space_group_name_H-M   'P 1'
#
loop_
_entity.id
_entity.type
_entity.pdbx_description
1 polymer ?
#
loop_
_entity_poly.entity_id
_entity_poly.type
_entity_poly.pdbx_seq_one_letter_code
_entity_poly.pdbx_strand_id
1 'polypeptide(L)'
;MPEFEDWDAYDAWLQGQPREVVVAMAARSALRSAPALLAGDGPTDVGLVLLGFRAMLISGVAAVGPTAEIREAAYSAARSAAFSATDSADFAFSAARSAAFSATDAVRYGPNFAYFAARSTDAARFAARSADSAAHSGRSGVSAARSAVSDDSLYASDAISVLARPLWPRDLRFDGIAPDLIDRAAEANPVWSFWARWHDGFLKGAPLDWELQTQIALIPDEAWHKAEGETWQQVAERIAGKIAGIEARFDVRQKKEALEEELRHASIDRLGIGGNLPPEPLDDAPQIDKKYEMIWAPLQVLGEELEKAKPERSRVEAVLSGLTDVLRACLQYAGRKADLAIDVSIKAGVPGSVGYAVLEPEKVSALIEAIRNWLPLI
;
A
#
# COMPACT_ATOMS: atom_id res chain seq x y z
N MET A 1 -15.62 26.79 9.36
CA MET A 1 -14.60 25.77 9.69
C MET A 1 -14.67 25.55 11.18
N PRO A 2 -14.73 24.30 11.69
CA PRO A 2 -14.55 24.07 13.12
C PRO A 2 -13.10 24.44 13.45
N GLU A 3 -12.90 25.60 14.07
CA GLU A 3 -11.67 25.86 14.81
C GLU A 3 -11.90 25.36 16.23
N PHE A 4 -11.09 24.39 16.65
CA PHE A 4 -11.21 23.84 18.00
C PHE A 4 -10.43 24.74 18.96
N GLU A 5 -11.17 25.49 19.79
CA GLU A 5 -10.59 26.37 20.82
C GLU A 5 -9.76 25.56 21.83
N ASP A 6 -10.20 24.35 22.14
CA ASP A 6 -9.52 23.41 23.04
C ASP A 6 -9.77 21.93 22.64
N TRP A 7 -9.18 21.01 23.42
CA TRP A 7 -9.33 19.57 23.19
C TRP A 7 -10.72 19.05 23.54
N ASP A 8 -11.47 19.74 24.40
CA ASP A 8 -12.79 19.28 24.81
C ASP A 8 -13.84 19.61 23.71
N ALA A 9 -13.66 20.72 22.98
CA ALA A 9 -14.40 21.05 21.77
C ALA A 9 -14.13 20.05 20.63
N TYR A 10 -12.88 19.64 20.46
CA TYR A 10 -12.52 18.58 19.51
C TYR A 10 -13.17 17.24 19.88
N ASP A 11 -13.13 16.88 21.16
CA ASP A 11 -13.74 15.65 21.66
C ASP A 11 -15.26 15.62 21.42
N ALA A 12 -15.94 16.73 21.71
CA ALA A 12 -17.37 16.87 21.46
C ALA A 12 -17.71 16.72 19.97
N TRP A 13 -16.84 17.23 19.08
CA TRP A 13 -17.01 17.08 17.64
C TRP A 13 -16.81 15.64 17.17
N LEU A 14 -15.78 14.94 17.68
CA LEU A 14 -15.50 13.54 17.34
C LEU A 14 -16.65 12.61 17.71
N GLN A 15 -17.33 12.86 18.82
CA GLN A 15 -18.51 12.07 19.25
C GLN A 15 -19.66 12.13 18.24
N GLY A 16 -19.70 13.14 17.37
CA GLY A 16 -20.69 13.28 16.30
C GLY A 16 -20.28 12.66 14.96
N GLN A 17 -19.07 12.13 14.82
CA GLN A 17 -18.55 11.63 13.55
C GLN A 17 -18.80 10.12 13.34
N PRO A 18 -18.85 9.65 12.07
CA PRO A 18 -18.77 8.22 11.77
C PRO A 18 -17.51 7.60 12.36
N ARG A 19 -17.59 6.35 12.79
CA ARG A 19 -16.50 5.66 13.47
C ARG A 19 -15.24 5.59 12.60
N GLU A 20 -15.40 5.29 11.33
CA GLU A 20 -14.34 5.20 10.33
C GLU A 20 -13.55 6.51 10.25
N VAL A 21 -14.24 7.64 10.34
CA VAL A 21 -13.65 8.98 10.37
C VAL A 21 -12.85 9.18 11.65
N VAL A 22 -13.39 8.80 12.82
CA VAL A 22 -12.65 8.94 14.08
C VAL A 22 -11.38 8.09 14.08
N VAL A 23 -11.44 6.85 13.59
CA VAL A 23 -10.27 5.97 13.44
C VAL A 23 -9.25 6.57 12.47
N ALA A 24 -9.70 7.15 11.35
CA ALA A 24 -8.82 7.85 10.40
C ALA A 24 -8.11 9.06 11.04
N MET A 25 -8.83 9.86 11.83
CA MET A 25 -8.26 11.01 12.56
C MET A 25 -7.22 10.55 13.59
N ALA A 26 -7.50 9.46 14.31
CA ALA A 26 -6.58 8.86 15.27
C ALA A 26 -5.32 8.31 14.57
N ALA A 27 -5.48 7.58 13.48
CA ALA A 27 -4.38 7.05 12.67
C ALA A 27 -3.47 8.17 12.14
N ARG A 28 -4.02 9.26 11.59
CA ARG A 28 -3.25 10.42 11.14
C ARG A 28 -2.48 11.10 12.27
N SER A 29 -3.12 11.24 13.43
CA SER A 29 -2.47 11.81 14.61
C SER A 29 -1.30 10.95 15.10
N ALA A 30 -1.43 9.62 15.04
CA ALA A 30 -0.34 8.69 15.33
C ALA A 30 0.78 8.78 14.27
N LEU A 31 0.44 8.85 12.98
CA LEU A 31 1.39 9.02 11.87
C LEU A 31 2.21 10.30 11.99
N ARG A 32 1.63 11.40 12.49
CA ARG A 32 2.35 12.66 12.77
C ARG A 32 3.42 12.49 13.85
N SER A 33 3.18 11.58 14.79
CA SER A 33 4.13 11.25 15.86
C SER A 33 5.14 10.17 15.46
N ALA A 34 4.96 9.52 14.30
CA ALA A 34 5.72 8.33 13.94
C ALA A 34 7.24 8.52 13.96
N PRO A 35 7.83 9.63 13.45
CA PRO A 35 9.27 9.79 13.47
C PRO A 35 9.85 9.95 14.89
N ALA A 36 9.02 10.30 15.89
CA ALA A 36 9.45 10.35 17.29
C ALA A 36 9.85 8.97 17.84
N LEU A 37 9.35 7.87 17.26
CA LEU A 37 9.78 6.51 17.61
C LEU A 37 11.27 6.27 17.33
N LEU A 38 11.87 7.07 16.43
CA LEU A 38 13.26 6.98 16.01
C LEU A 38 14.13 8.12 16.58
N ALA A 39 13.54 9.09 17.31
CA ALA A 39 14.19 10.36 17.65
C ALA A 39 14.98 10.35 18.98
N GLY A 40 15.37 9.18 19.50
CA GLY A 40 16.08 9.07 20.78
C GLY A 40 17.61 9.15 20.65
N ASP A 41 18.28 9.68 21.69
CA ASP A 41 19.75 9.70 21.81
C ASP A 41 20.36 8.32 22.16
N GLY A 42 19.50 7.33 22.45
CA GLY A 42 19.88 5.96 22.79
C GLY A 42 19.74 4.99 21.59
N PRO A 43 20.18 3.72 21.75
CA PRO A 43 19.94 2.71 20.74
C PRO A 43 18.44 2.56 20.50
N THR A 44 18.04 2.66 19.23
CA THR A 44 16.65 2.50 18.80
C THR A 44 16.11 1.15 19.29
N ASP A 45 15.00 1.17 20.04
CA ASP A 45 14.27 -0.04 20.36
C ASP A 45 13.52 -0.52 19.11
N VAL A 46 14.17 -1.42 18.36
CA VAL A 46 13.63 -2.00 17.13
C VAL A 46 12.26 -2.63 17.35
N GLY A 47 12.01 -3.25 18.51
CA GLY A 47 10.74 -3.88 18.82
C GLY A 47 9.63 -2.84 18.96
N LEU A 48 9.89 -1.78 19.71
CA LEU A 48 8.95 -0.67 19.87
C LEU A 48 8.61 0.01 18.54
N VAL A 49 9.63 0.31 17.73
CA VAL A 49 9.44 0.96 16.42
C VAL A 49 8.61 0.08 15.50
N LEU A 50 8.99 -1.19 15.36
CA LEU A 50 8.33 -2.14 14.48
C LEU A 50 6.86 -2.35 14.85
N LEU A 51 6.58 -2.55 16.15
CA LEU A 51 5.21 -2.76 16.63
C LEU A 51 4.39 -1.48 16.60
N GLY A 52 5.02 -0.32 16.83
CA GLY A 52 4.40 1.00 16.66
C GLY A 52 3.94 1.23 15.22
N PHE A 53 4.82 0.98 14.24
CA PHE A 53 4.47 1.09 12.83
C PHE A 53 3.38 0.10 12.42
N ARG A 54 3.44 -1.16 12.89
CA ARG A 54 2.38 -2.14 12.68
C ARG A 54 1.02 -1.63 13.16
N ALA A 55 0.96 -1.10 14.39
CA ALA A 55 -0.30 -0.59 14.95
C ALA A 55 -0.85 0.61 14.16
N MET A 56 0.02 1.51 13.70
CA MET A 56 -0.38 2.64 12.85
C MET A 56 -0.91 2.18 11.49
N LEU A 57 -0.23 1.24 10.83
CA LEU A 57 -0.66 0.65 9.56
C LEU A 57 -2.04 0.02 9.68
N ILE A 58 -2.25 -0.82 10.70
CA ILE A 58 -3.53 -1.49 10.88
C ILE A 58 -4.63 -0.50 11.25
N SER A 59 -4.33 0.56 12.01
CA SER A 59 -5.30 1.63 12.30
C SER A 59 -5.78 2.31 11.01
N GLY A 60 -4.87 2.62 10.08
CA GLY A 60 -5.21 3.19 8.78
C GLY A 60 -6.08 2.25 7.95
N VAL A 61 -5.69 0.97 7.86
CA VAL A 61 -6.47 -0.05 7.12
C VAL A 61 -7.86 -0.24 7.72
N ALA A 62 -7.98 -0.29 9.04
CA ALA A 62 -9.26 -0.47 9.71
C ALA A 62 -10.25 0.69 9.51
N ALA A 63 -9.75 1.91 9.28
CA ALA A 63 -10.59 3.05 8.93
C ALA A 63 -11.22 2.89 7.53
N VAL A 64 -10.54 2.19 6.61
CA VAL A 64 -10.98 2.03 5.21
C VAL A 64 -11.79 0.75 5.00
N GLY A 65 -11.39 -0.35 5.63
CA GLY A 65 -12.00 -1.67 5.44
C GLY A 65 -11.98 -2.53 6.70
N PRO A 66 -12.87 -2.30 7.68
CA PRO A 66 -12.87 -3.03 8.94
C PRO A 66 -13.47 -4.44 8.79
N THR A 67 -12.67 -5.42 8.35
CA THR A 67 -13.04 -6.85 8.37
C THR A 67 -12.85 -7.46 9.75
N ALA A 68 -13.35 -8.68 9.99
CA ALA A 68 -13.17 -9.36 11.28
C ALA A 68 -11.68 -9.66 11.57
N GLU A 69 -10.93 -9.99 10.52
CA GLU A 69 -9.50 -10.31 10.57
C GLU A 69 -8.68 -9.05 10.86
N ILE A 70 -9.02 -7.92 10.21
CA ILE A 70 -8.39 -6.63 10.50
C ILE A 70 -8.65 -6.20 11.94
N ARG A 71 -9.86 -6.44 12.45
CA ARG A 71 -10.17 -6.20 13.86
C ARG A 71 -9.27 -7.02 14.78
N GLU A 72 -9.17 -8.32 14.57
CA GLU A 72 -8.30 -9.16 15.41
C GLU A 72 -6.83 -8.72 15.34
N ALA A 73 -6.34 -8.42 14.13
CA ALA A 73 -4.98 -7.91 13.92
C ALA A 73 -4.74 -6.59 14.67
N ALA A 74 -5.72 -5.67 14.65
CA ALA A 74 -5.59 -4.37 15.32
C ALA A 74 -5.55 -4.52 16.84
N TYR A 75 -6.33 -5.46 17.40
CA TYR A 75 -6.31 -5.74 18.84
C TYR A 75 -4.95 -6.28 19.27
N SER A 76 -4.41 -7.24 18.51
CA SER A 76 -3.11 -7.81 18.83
C SER A 76 -1.98 -6.78 18.67
N ALA A 77 -1.96 -6.05 17.56
CA ALA A 77 -0.96 -5.01 17.32
C ALA A 77 -0.98 -3.94 18.40
N ALA A 78 -2.17 -3.51 18.84
CA ALA A 78 -2.31 -2.58 19.94
C ALA A 78 -1.72 -3.11 21.24
N ARG A 79 -2.06 -4.34 21.60
CA ARG A 79 -1.57 -4.97 22.83
C ARG A 79 -0.05 -5.10 22.81
N SER A 80 0.52 -5.54 21.69
CA SER A 80 1.96 -5.69 21.53
C SER A 80 2.69 -4.35 21.59
N ALA A 81 2.20 -3.33 20.88
CA ALA A 81 2.77 -1.98 20.92
C ALA A 81 2.71 -1.38 22.34
N ALA A 82 1.59 -1.54 23.05
CA ALA A 82 1.46 -1.06 24.43
C ALA A 82 2.41 -1.77 25.40
N PHE A 83 2.60 -3.09 25.24
CA PHE A 83 3.52 -3.87 26.07
C PHE A 83 4.98 -3.49 25.80
N SER A 84 5.38 -3.30 24.54
CA SER A 84 6.73 -2.82 24.21
C SER A 84 6.95 -1.38 24.67
N ALA A 85 5.90 -0.56 24.68
CA ALA A 85 5.98 0.80 25.16
C ALA A 85 6.27 0.85 26.66
N THR A 86 5.66 0.01 27.51
CA THR A 86 5.89 0.04 28.97
C THR A 86 7.35 -0.12 29.39
N ASP A 87 8.20 -0.62 28.49
CA ASP A 87 9.63 -0.82 28.71
C ASP A 87 10.51 0.33 28.17
N SER A 88 9.92 1.39 27.60
CA SER A 88 10.64 2.47 26.90
C SER A 88 10.37 3.87 27.47
N ALA A 89 11.23 4.85 27.12
CA ALA A 89 11.17 6.24 27.58
C ALA A 89 9.97 7.03 27.01
N ASP A 90 9.63 8.15 27.67
CA ASP A 90 8.33 8.84 27.62
C ASP A 90 7.78 9.25 26.23
N PHE A 91 8.65 9.63 25.27
CA PHE A 91 8.19 10.14 23.96
C PHE A 91 7.79 9.03 22.98
N ALA A 92 8.64 8.00 22.82
CA ALA A 92 8.32 6.84 21.99
C ALA A 92 7.17 6.03 22.59
N PHE A 93 7.08 6.01 23.94
CA PHE A 93 5.93 5.49 24.68
C PHE A 93 4.61 6.11 24.24
N SER A 94 4.56 7.45 24.16
CA SER A 94 3.33 8.18 23.83
C SER A 94 2.86 7.92 22.40
N ALA A 95 3.78 7.87 21.43
CA ALA A 95 3.45 7.58 20.03
C ALA A 95 2.98 6.12 19.83
N ALA A 96 3.69 5.15 20.43
CA ALA A 96 3.32 3.74 20.37
C ALA A 96 1.99 3.46 21.09
N ARG A 97 1.76 4.09 22.24
CA ARG A 97 0.49 3.99 22.97
C ARG A 97 -0.68 4.61 22.21
N SER A 98 -0.44 5.71 21.50
CA SER A 98 -1.43 6.35 20.63
C SER A 98 -1.81 5.47 19.43
N ALA A 99 -0.81 4.87 18.78
CA ALA A 99 -1.02 3.87 17.74
C ALA A 99 -1.79 2.65 18.28
N ALA A 100 -1.45 2.18 19.48
CA ALA A 100 -2.14 1.09 20.13
C ALA A 100 -3.61 1.41 20.47
N PHE A 101 -3.89 2.60 20.99
CA PHE A 101 -5.27 2.99 21.24
C PHE A 101 -6.09 3.12 19.95
N SER A 102 -5.51 3.71 18.91
CA SER A 102 -6.13 3.81 17.58
C SER A 102 -6.47 2.41 17.02
N ALA A 103 -5.53 1.47 17.13
CA ALA A 103 -5.72 0.11 16.67
C ALA A 103 -6.70 -0.68 17.55
N THR A 104 -6.77 -0.43 18.87
CA THR A 104 -7.77 -1.07 19.74
C THR A 104 -9.19 -0.66 19.39
N ASP A 105 -9.38 0.61 19.04
CA ASP A 105 -10.69 1.16 18.72
C ASP A 105 -11.27 0.58 17.42
N ALA A 106 -10.42 0.21 16.47
CA ALA A 106 -10.77 -0.49 15.25
C ALA A 106 -11.52 -1.83 15.49
N VAL A 107 -11.51 -2.42 16.69
CA VAL A 107 -11.90 -3.82 16.94
C VAL A 107 -13.27 -4.03 17.57
N ARG A 108 -13.77 -3.09 18.40
CA ARG A 108 -14.89 -3.43 19.28
C ARG A 108 -16.24 -2.95 18.77
N TYR A 109 -16.97 -3.88 18.14
CA TYR A 109 -18.42 -3.80 17.99
C TYR A 109 -19.10 -4.24 19.29
N GLY A 110 -19.76 -3.29 19.95
CA GLY A 110 -20.75 -3.59 20.98
C GLY A 110 -21.90 -2.60 20.88
N PRO A 111 -23.09 -2.91 21.42
CA PRO A 111 -24.29 -2.08 21.31
C PRO A 111 -24.17 -0.69 21.97
N ASN A 112 -23.11 -0.42 22.72
CA ASN A 112 -22.85 0.87 23.35
C ASN A 112 -21.97 1.78 22.47
N PHE A 113 -22.53 2.25 21.35
CA PHE A 113 -21.90 3.21 20.44
C PHE A 113 -21.24 4.40 21.16
N ALA A 114 -21.88 4.94 22.21
CA ALA A 114 -21.37 6.08 22.96
C ALA A 114 -20.08 5.79 23.75
N TYR A 115 -19.91 4.58 24.30
CA TYR A 115 -18.70 4.20 25.04
C TYR A 115 -17.49 4.01 24.11
N PHE A 116 -17.74 3.48 22.90
CA PHE A 116 -16.69 3.29 21.90
C PHE A 116 -16.31 4.60 21.22
N ALA A 117 -17.28 5.45 20.88
CA ALA A 117 -17.01 6.81 20.42
C ALA A 117 -16.16 7.60 21.41
N ALA A 118 -16.44 7.49 22.72
CA ALA A 118 -15.63 8.12 23.77
C ALA A 118 -14.18 7.60 23.81
N ARG A 119 -13.95 6.28 23.64
CA ARG A 119 -12.59 5.72 23.61
C ARG A 119 -11.82 6.02 22.32
N SER A 120 -12.51 6.06 21.19
CA SER A 120 -11.97 6.50 19.90
C SER A 120 -11.55 7.97 19.97
N THR A 121 -12.38 8.77 20.64
CA THR A 121 -12.11 10.17 20.96
C THR A 121 -10.90 10.29 21.89
N ASP A 122 -10.82 9.50 22.97
CA ASP A 122 -9.63 9.45 23.83
C ASP A 122 -8.37 9.04 23.06
N ALA A 123 -8.46 8.05 22.17
CA ALA A 123 -7.35 7.59 21.34
C ALA A 123 -6.85 8.70 20.40
N ALA A 124 -7.77 9.37 19.70
CA ALA A 124 -7.46 10.50 18.84
C ALA A 124 -6.88 11.67 19.64
N ARG A 125 -7.41 11.95 20.84
CA ARG A 125 -6.91 12.97 21.77
C ARG A 125 -5.50 12.65 22.28
N PHE A 126 -5.25 11.41 22.71
CA PHE A 126 -3.93 10.96 23.14
C PHE A 126 -2.93 11.01 21.98
N ALA A 127 -3.33 10.59 20.78
CA ALA A 127 -2.50 10.67 19.58
C ALA A 127 -2.17 12.11 19.21
N ALA A 128 -3.16 13.00 19.27
CA ALA A 128 -2.96 14.41 18.98
C ALA A 128 -2.10 15.10 20.06
N ARG A 129 -2.26 14.75 21.34
CA ARG A 129 -1.39 15.22 22.44
C ARG A 129 0.02 14.64 22.37
N SER A 130 0.17 13.40 21.92
CA SER A 130 1.48 12.80 21.67
C SER A 130 2.18 13.52 20.53
N ALA A 131 1.45 13.82 19.45
CA ALA A 131 1.97 14.62 18.34
C ALA A 131 2.34 16.03 18.81
N ASP A 132 1.51 16.64 19.66
CA ASP A 132 1.76 17.94 20.29
C ASP A 132 3.02 17.92 21.16
N SER A 133 3.19 16.90 22.02
CA SER A 133 4.35 16.73 22.88
C SER A 133 5.63 16.45 22.08
N ALA A 134 5.52 15.63 21.04
CA ALA A 134 6.61 15.33 20.12
C ALA A 134 7.03 16.60 19.34
N ALA A 135 6.06 17.38 18.90
CA ALA A 135 6.27 18.66 18.25
C ALA A 135 6.83 19.74 19.22
N HIS A 136 6.47 19.69 20.51
CA HIS A 136 6.93 20.59 21.58
C HIS A 136 8.45 20.54 21.84
N SER A 137 9.09 19.41 21.50
CA SER A 137 10.55 19.31 21.45
C SER A 137 11.18 20.28 20.43
N GLY A 138 10.39 20.78 19.48
CA GLY A 138 10.68 21.96 18.65
C GLY A 138 9.86 23.18 19.11
N ARG A 139 10.45 24.38 19.04
CA ARG A 139 9.91 25.62 19.66
C ARG A 139 8.55 26.14 19.11
N SER A 140 7.81 25.37 18.31
CA SER A 140 6.59 25.80 17.58
C SER A 140 5.42 24.77 17.63
N GLY A 141 5.56 23.65 18.37
CA GLY A 141 4.76 22.44 18.12
C GLY A 141 3.26 22.44 18.45
N VAL A 142 2.81 23.26 19.41
CA VAL A 142 1.42 23.16 19.94
C VAL A 142 0.36 23.56 18.93
N SER A 143 0.63 24.64 18.19
CA SER A 143 -0.34 25.14 17.23
C SER A 143 -0.41 24.24 16.01
N ALA A 144 0.70 23.58 15.63
CA ALA A 144 0.77 22.79 14.39
C ALA A 144 -0.06 21.50 14.47
N ALA A 145 0.02 20.73 15.57
CA ALA A 145 -0.76 19.50 15.73
C ALA A 145 -2.27 19.78 15.81
N ARG A 146 -2.68 20.79 16.59
CA ARG A 146 -4.10 21.18 16.67
C ARG A 146 -4.63 21.76 15.36
N SER A 147 -3.82 22.56 14.66
CA SER A 147 -4.19 23.08 13.34
C SER A 147 -4.32 21.97 12.31
N ALA A 148 -3.43 20.97 12.33
CA ALA A 148 -3.51 19.82 11.42
C ALA A 148 -4.76 18.97 11.66
N VAL A 149 -5.13 18.75 12.93
CA VAL A 149 -6.38 18.07 13.29
C VAL A 149 -7.61 18.91 12.91
N SER A 150 -7.54 20.24 13.05
CA SER A 150 -8.61 21.14 12.60
C SER A 150 -8.77 21.13 11.08
N ASP A 151 -7.68 21.11 10.32
CA ASP A 151 -7.71 20.98 8.84
C ASP A 151 -8.29 19.63 8.42
N ASP A 152 -7.90 18.53 9.07
CA ASP A 152 -8.45 17.20 8.77
C ASP A 152 -9.99 17.16 8.94
N SER A 153 -10.54 17.90 9.92
CA SER A 153 -11.98 17.96 10.17
C SER A 153 -12.79 18.51 8.99
N LEU A 154 -12.16 19.28 8.08
CA LEU A 154 -12.79 19.78 6.86
C LEU A 154 -13.11 18.67 5.86
N TYR A 155 -12.43 17.53 5.97
CA TYR A 155 -12.50 16.40 5.04
C TYR A 155 -13.16 15.16 5.67
N ALA A 156 -13.77 15.34 6.85
CA ALA A 156 -14.43 14.31 7.64
C ALA A 156 -15.70 13.72 7.02
N SER A 157 -15.93 13.90 5.71
CA SER A 157 -17.05 13.28 4.99
C SER A 157 -16.92 11.75 4.96
N ASP A 158 -15.69 11.25 4.87
CA ASP A 158 -15.35 9.84 4.85
C ASP A 158 -13.88 9.61 5.23
N ALA A 159 -13.56 8.40 5.68
CA ALA A 159 -12.24 8.05 6.16
C ALA A 159 -11.14 8.12 5.09
N ILE A 160 -11.46 7.77 3.84
CA ILE A 160 -10.49 7.77 2.74
C ILE A 160 -10.09 9.20 2.43
N SER A 161 -11.06 10.11 2.34
CA SER A 161 -10.81 11.54 2.13
C SER A 161 -9.94 12.14 3.22
N VAL A 162 -10.12 11.73 4.48
CA VAL A 162 -9.25 12.14 5.59
C VAL A 162 -7.82 11.60 5.40
N LEU A 163 -7.66 10.30 5.09
CA LEU A 163 -6.37 9.63 4.99
C LEU A 163 -5.55 10.02 3.74
N ALA A 164 -6.21 10.39 2.64
CA ALA A 164 -5.59 10.81 1.37
C ALA A 164 -5.18 12.30 1.34
N ARG A 165 -5.05 12.94 2.50
CA ARG A 165 -4.57 14.32 2.63
C ARG A 165 -3.10 14.35 3.04
N PRO A 166 -2.32 15.35 2.59
CA PRO A 166 -0.99 15.59 3.17
C PRO A 166 -1.08 15.60 4.69
N LEU A 167 -0.15 14.93 5.36
CA LEU A 167 -0.22 14.74 6.81
C LEU A 167 -0.13 16.07 7.57
N TRP A 168 0.59 17.05 7.02
CA TRP A 168 0.71 18.40 7.55
C TRP A 168 0.09 19.42 6.58
N PRO A 169 -0.67 20.41 7.07
CA PRO A 169 -1.15 21.52 6.24
C PRO A 169 0.02 22.26 5.57
N ARG A 170 -0.19 22.72 4.32
CA ARG A 170 0.88 23.32 3.48
C ARG A 170 1.60 24.51 4.11
N ASP A 171 0.91 25.25 4.96
CA ASP A 171 1.44 26.47 5.59
C ASP A 171 2.14 26.19 6.93
N LEU A 172 2.09 24.94 7.41
CA LEU A 172 2.76 24.52 8.64
C LEU A 172 4.06 23.81 8.28
N ARG A 173 5.17 24.53 8.38
CA ARG A 173 6.50 23.93 8.41
C ARG A 173 6.68 23.27 9.77
N PHE A 174 6.80 21.95 9.75
CA PHE A 174 7.13 21.17 10.93
C PHE A 174 8.64 21.28 11.18
N ASP A 175 9.03 22.21 12.06
CA ASP A 175 10.43 22.44 12.44
C ASP A 175 10.90 21.53 13.61
N GLY A 176 9.98 20.77 14.21
CA GLY A 176 10.24 19.96 15.41
C GLY A 176 9.97 18.49 15.16
N ILE A 177 11.05 17.71 14.96
CA ILE A 177 11.13 16.31 14.49
C ILE A 177 11.34 16.26 12.98
N ALA A 178 12.55 15.84 12.60
CA ALA A 178 12.99 15.84 11.23
C ALA A 178 12.21 14.75 10.46
N PRO A 179 11.35 15.10 9.47
CA PRO A 179 10.49 14.11 8.79
C PRO A 179 11.31 13.06 8.04
N ASP A 180 12.57 13.37 7.72
CA ASP A 180 13.58 12.48 7.13
C ASP A 180 14.15 11.44 8.11
N LEU A 181 13.74 11.40 9.39
CA LEU A 181 14.25 10.41 10.34
C LEU A 181 13.93 8.97 9.91
N ILE A 182 12.75 8.74 9.35
CA ILE A 182 12.37 7.41 8.86
C ILE A 182 13.18 7.06 7.60
N ASP A 183 13.42 8.04 6.72
CA ASP A 183 14.28 7.87 5.55
C ASP A 183 15.72 7.56 5.93
N ARG A 184 16.30 8.31 6.88
CA ARG A 184 17.64 8.04 7.43
C ARG A 184 17.73 6.66 8.09
N ALA A 185 16.69 6.21 8.78
CA ALA A 185 16.63 4.86 9.33
C ALA A 185 16.64 3.81 8.22
N ALA A 186 15.92 4.05 7.11
CA ALA A 186 15.92 3.16 5.94
C ALA A 186 17.25 3.15 5.19
N GLU A 187 17.95 4.28 5.09
CA GLU A 187 19.31 4.37 4.54
C GLU A 187 20.31 3.57 5.39
N ALA A 188 20.19 3.65 6.72
CA ALA A 188 21.05 2.93 7.65
C ALA A 188 20.74 1.43 7.72
N ASN A 189 19.46 1.05 7.58
CA ASN A 189 19.01 -0.34 7.66
C ASN A 189 17.79 -0.59 6.74
N PRO A 190 17.94 -1.39 5.67
CA PRO A 190 16.89 -1.65 4.69
C PRO A 190 15.60 -2.27 5.25
N VAL A 191 15.61 -2.82 6.48
CA VAL A 191 14.37 -3.30 7.13
C VAL A 191 13.33 -2.18 7.30
N TRP A 192 13.76 -0.91 7.29
CA TRP A 192 12.88 0.25 7.38
C TRP A 192 12.40 0.79 6.03
N SER A 193 12.87 0.26 4.89
CA SER A 193 12.59 0.83 3.56
C SER A 193 11.11 0.83 3.17
N PHE A 194 10.34 -0.19 3.57
CA PHE A 194 8.88 -0.17 3.37
C PHE A 194 8.23 0.95 4.19
N TRP A 195 8.59 1.06 5.47
CA TRP A 195 8.00 2.02 6.40
C TRP A 195 8.28 3.47 6.00
N ALA A 196 9.47 3.74 5.46
CA ALA A 196 9.81 5.03 4.87
C ALA A 196 8.88 5.40 3.70
N ARG A 197 8.75 4.52 2.69
CA ARG A 197 7.84 4.74 1.55
C ARG A 197 6.38 4.87 1.98
N TRP A 198 5.96 4.02 2.91
CA TRP A 198 4.60 4.02 3.45
C TRP A 198 4.27 5.33 4.16
N HIS A 199 5.15 5.80 5.05
CA HIS A 199 4.98 7.09 5.75
C HIS A 199 5.04 8.29 4.81
N ASP A 200 5.97 8.29 3.85
CA ASP A 200 6.10 9.32 2.82
C ASP A 200 4.83 9.46 1.97
N GLY A 201 4.18 8.34 1.65
CA GLY A 201 2.85 8.35 1.01
C GLY A 201 1.83 9.17 1.80
N PHE A 202 1.74 8.97 3.13
CA PHE A 202 0.87 9.77 3.99
C PHE A 202 1.32 11.23 4.10
N LEU A 203 2.63 11.51 4.20
CA LEU A 203 3.15 12.87 4.20
C LEU A 203 2.68 13.66 2.98
N LYS A 204 2.66 13.02 1.81
CA LYS A 204 2.27 13.62 0.53
C LYS A 204 0.75 13.58 0.26
N GLY A 205 -0.02 12.84 1.05
CA GLY A 205 -1.44 12.58 0.78
C GLY A 205 -1.69 11.60 -0.36
N ALA A 206 -0.71 10.76 -0.66
CA ALA A 206 -0.79 9.68 -1.63
C ALA A 206 -0.41 8.37 -0.93
N PRO A 207 -1.24 7.86 0.00
CA PRO A 207 -0.95 6.60 0.67
C PRO A 207 -0.81 5.47 -0.34
N LEU A 208 -0.06 4.42 0.02
CA LEU A 208 0.07 3.21 -0.79
C LEU A 208 -1.31 2.57 -1.02
N ASP A 209 -1.39 1.68 -2.02
CA ASP A 209 -2.62 0.96 -2.32
C ASP A 209 -3.20 0.27 -1.07
N TRP A 210 -4.52 0.44 -0.83
CA TRP A 210 -5.17 -0.07 0.37
C TRP A 210 -5.26 -1.59 0.41
N GLU A 211 -5.33 -2.27 -0.73
CA GLU A 211 -5.29 -3.73 -0.79
C GLU A 211 -3.91 -4.24 -0.39
N LEU A 212 -2.83 -3.59 -0.88
CA LEU A 212 -1.46 -3.90 -0.46
C LEU A 212 -1.28 -3.71 1.06
N GLN A 213 -1.71 -2.57 1.58
CA GLN A 213 -1.65 -2.28 3.02
C GLN A 213 -2.46 -3.30 3.83
N THR A 214 -3.63 -3.73 3.32
CA THR A 214 -4.47 -4.76 3.95
C THR A 214 -3.76 -6.11 4.01
N GLN A 215 -3.10 -6.54 2.94
CA GLN A 215 -2.34 -7.80 2.94
C GLN A 215 -1.18 -7.76 3.96
N ILE A 216 -0.50 -6.62 4.09
CA ILE A 216 0.57 -6.43 5.09
C ILE A 216 0.00 -6.39 6.52
N ALA A 217 -1.14 -5.73 6.73
CA ALA A 217 -1.85 -5.72 8.01
C ALA A 217 -2.21 -7.13 8.50
N LEU A 218 -2.51 -8.03 7.56
CA LEU A 218 -2.91 -9.41 7.81
C LEU A 218 -1.73 -10.40 7.92
N ILE A 219 -0.48 -9.92 7.95
CA ILE A 219 0.65 -10.78 8.32
C ILE A 219 0.35 -11.43 9.68
N PRO A 220 0.42 -12.77 9.81
CA PRO A 220 0.04 -13.50 11.02
C PRO A 220 0.74 -12.96 12.26
N ASP A 221 0.00 -12.90 13.37
CA ASP A 221 0.47 -12.27 14.60
C ASP A 221 1.76 -12.88 15.13
N GLU A 222 1.91 -14.19 14.98
CA GLU A 222 3.07 -14.96 15.41
C GLU A 222 4.36 -14.45 14.75
N ALA A 223 4.28 -13.91 13.54
CA ALA A 223 5.44 -13.38 12.83
C ALA A 223 6.00 -12.09 13.46
N TRP A 224 5.18 -11.37 14.22
CA TRP A 224 5.55 -10.11 14.88
C TRP A 224 6.13 -10.30 16.27
N HIS A 225 6.08 -11.52 16.81
CA HIS A 225 6.62 -11.85 18.13
C HIS A 225 8.01 -12.47 18.03
N LYS A 226 8.81 -12.19 19.05
CA LYS A 226 10.17 -12.72 19.18
C LYS A 226 10.12 -14.17 19.62
N ALA A 227 10.75 -15.06 18.87
CA ALA A 227 10.99 -16.43 19.33
C ALA A 227 12.05 -16.47 20.45
N GLU A 228 12.15 -17.59 21.16
CA GLU A 228 13.19 -17.78 22.17
C GLU A 228 14.58 -17.68 21.51
N GLY A 229 15.46 -16.85 22.08
CA GLY A 229 16.80 -16.60 21.55
C GLY A 229 16.86 -15.68 20.32
N GLU A 230 15.72 -15.26 19.76
CA GLU A 230 15.66 -14.31 18.65
C GLU A 230 15.85 -12.87 19.15
N THR A 231 16.44 -12.02 18.31
CA THR A 231 16.56 -10.57 18.54
C THR A 231 15.47 -9.81 17.80
N TRP A 232 15.10 -8.61 18.26
CA TRP A 232 14.13 -7.77 17.54
C TRP A 232 14.60 -7.38 16.13
N GLN A 233 15.91 -7.32 15.89
CA GLN A 233 16.47 -7.10 14.56
C GLN A 233 16.13 -8.26 13.62
N GLN A 234 16.25 -9.51 14.08
CA GLN A 234 15.85 -10.69 13.29
C GLN A 234 14.34 -10.73 13.03
N VAL A 235 13.52 -10.29 14.00
CA VAL A 235 12.07 -10.13 13.78
C VAL A 235 11.80 -9.08 12.70
N ALA A 236 12.49 -7.93 12.73
CA ALA A 236 12.35 -6.89 11.72
C ALA A 236 12.75 -7.38 10.32
N GLU A 237 13.87 -8.12 10.20
CA GLU A 237 14.31 -8.74 8.95
C GLU A 237 13.29 -9.74 8.40
N ARG A 238 12.74 -10.60 9.27
CA ARG A 238 11.70 -11.56 8.92
C ARG A 238 10.44 -10.87 8.41
N ILE A 239 10.01 -9.79 9.08
CA ILE A 239 8.85 -9.00 8.66
C ILE A 239 9.13 -8.28 7.34
N ALA A 240 10.31 -7.67 7.17
CA ALA A 240 10.70 -7.04 5.92
C ALA A 240 10.69 -8.03 4.74
N GLY A 241 11.18 -9.26 4.95
CA GLY A 241 11.10 -10.33 3.95
C GLY A 241 9.66 -10.73 3.59
N LYS A 242 8.76 -10.80 4.59
CA LYS A 242 7.33 -11.07 4.35
C LYS A 242 6.67 -9.94 3.56
N ILE A 243 6.95 -8.68 3.93
CA ILE A 243 6.44 -7.51 3.21
C ILE A 243 6.93 -7.52 1.76
N ALA A 244 8.22 -7.76 1.53
CA ALA A 244 8.78 -7.85 0.18
C ALA A 244 8.08 -8.93 -0.67
N GLY A 245 7.79 -10.10 -0.08
CA GLY A 245 7.03 -11.17 -0.74
C GLY A 245 5.61 -10.76 -1.11
N ILE A 246 4.93 -10.01 -0.23
CA ILE A 246 3.59 -9.46 -0.48
C ILE A 246 3.66 -8.40 -1.59
N GLU A 247 4.59 -7.44 -1.52
CA GLU A 247 4.76 -6.39 -2.54
C GLU A 247 5.05 -6.99 -3.92
N ALA A 248 5.94 -7.97 -4.00
CA ALA A 248 6.26 -8.63 -5.27
C ALA A 248 5.08 -9.41 -5.84
N ARG A 249 4.34 -10.15 -5.01
CA ARG A 249 3.11 -10.86 -5.43
C ARG A 249 2.05 -9.88 -5.92
N PHE A 250 1.89 -8.77 -5.21
CA PHE A 250 0.93 -7.73 -5.55
C PHE A 250 1.26 -7.03 -6.87
N ASP A 251 2.53 -6.71 -7.12
CA ASP A 251 2.99 -6.15 -8.41
C ASP A 251 2.72 -7.12 -9.56
N VAL A 252 3.02 -8.42 -9.40
CA VAL A 252 2.72 -9.44 -10.42
C VAL A 252 1.21 -9.47 -10.72
N ARG A 253 0.35 -9.40 -9.69
CA ARG A 253 -1.11 -9.35 -9.87
C ARG A 253 -1.53 -8.12 -10.67
N GLN A 254 -1.08 -6.92 -10.29
CA GLN A 254 -1.42 -5.69 -11.02
C GLN A 254 -0.98 -5.73 -12.48
N LYS A 255 0.27 -6.17 -12.74
CA LYS A 255 0.79 -6.27 -14.11
C LYS A 255 0.04 -7.31 -14.93
N LYS A 256 -0.37 -8.43 -14.31
CA LYS A 256 -1.21 -9.44 -14.94
C LYS A 256 -2.57 -8.86 -15.31
N GLU A 257 -3.26 -8.22 -14.36
CA GLU A 257 -4.60 -7.65 -14.60
C GLU A 257 -4.58 -6.58 -15.69
N ALA A 258 -3.58 -5.69 -15.66
CA ALA A 258 -3.38 -4.68 -16.70
C ALA A 258 -3.16 -5.29 -18.09
N LEU A 259 -2.39 -6.39 -18.17
CA LEU A 259 -2.20 -7.11 -19.43
C LEU A 259 -3.48 -7.83 -19.88
N GLU A 260 -4.22 -8.45 -18.96
CA GLU A 260 -5.47 -9.13 -19.29
C GLU A 260 -6.55 -8.17 -19.78
N GLU A 261 -6.64 -6.96 -19.21
CA GLU A 261 -7.59 -5.94 -19.67
C GLU A 261 -7.26 -5.47 -21.09
N GLU A 262 -5.98 -5.25 -21.38
CA GLU A 262 -5.54 -4.91 -22.74
C GLU A 262 -5.91 -6.02 -23.74
N LEU A 263 -5.63 -7.28 -23.38
CA LEU A 263 -5.97 -8.43 -24.21
C LEU A 263 -7.48 -8.54 -24.44
N ARG A 264 -8.31 -8.22 -23.45
CA ARG A 264 -9.78 -8.19 -23.56
C ARG A 264 -10.24 -7.09 -24.52
N HIS A 265 -9.80 -5.86 -24.32
CA HIS A 265 -10.17 -4.73 -25.20
C HIS A 265 -9.84 -5.03 -26.65
N ALA A 266 -8.64 -5.51 -26.89
CA ALA A 266 -8.18 -5.74 -28.23
C ALA A 266 -8.72 -7.04 -28.86
N SER A 267 -9.41 -7.88 -28.08
CA SER A 267 -10.26 -8.97 -28.59
C SER A 267 -11.66 -8.46 -29.00
N ILE A 268 -12.19 -7.44 -28.31
CA ILE A 268 -13.51 -6.85 -28.59
C ILE A 268 -13.49 -5.96 -29.84
N ASP A 269 -12.46 -5.12 -30.01
CA ASP A 269 -12.34 -4.22 -31.18
C ASP A 269 -12.25 -4.99 -32.51
N ARG A 270 -11.80 -6.24 -32.48
CA ARG A 270 -11.82 -7.15 -33.65
C ARG A 270 -13.21 -7.53 -34.11
N LEU A 271 -14.17 -7.56 -33.19
CA LEU A 271 -15.56 -7.91 -33.45
C LEU A 271 -16.43 -6.66 -33.71
N GLY A 272 -15.79 -5.51 -33.93
CA GLY A 272 -16.39 -4.19 -34.13
C GLY A 272 -17.66 -4.19 -35.00
N ILE A 273 -18.77 -4.00 -34.30
CA ILE A 273 -20.12 -3.78 -34.79
C ILE A 273 -20.14 -2.45 -35.58
N GLY A 274 -20.21 -2.53 -36.92
CA GLY A 274 -20.59 -1.39 -37.77
C GLY A 274 -19.47 -0.76 -38.60
N GLY A 275 -19.06 -1.43 -39.67
CA GLY A 275 -18.30 -0.83 -40.78
C GLY A 275 -18.41 -1.72 -42.01
N ASN A 276 -19.19 -1.30 -43.00
CA ASN A 276 -19.52 -2.08 -44.20
C ASN A 276 -18.34 -2.13 -45.22
N LEU A 277 -17.15 -2.52 -44.78
CA LEU A 277 -16.10 -3.00 -45.68
C LEU A 277 -16.17 -4.53 -45.70
N PRO A 278 -16.27 -5.17 -46.87
CA PRO A 278 -16.15 -6.62 -46.95
C PRO A 278 -14.76 -7.00 -46.42
N PRO A 279 -14.63 -8.05 -45.59
CA PRO A 279 -13.32 -8.42 -45.06
C PRO A 279 -12.46 -8.89 -46.23
N GLU A 280 -11.35 -8.20 -46.47
CA GLU A 280 -10.24 -8.88 -47.12
C GLU A 280 -9.87 -10.06 -46.21
N PRO A 281 -9.73 -11.29 -46.74
CA PRO A 281 -9.28 -12.41 -45.94
C PRO A 281 -7.87 -12.08 -45.46
N LEU A 282 -7.75 -11.76 -44.17
CA LEU A 282 -6.45 -11.72 -43.52
C LEU A 282 -5.93 -13.16 -43.52
N ASP A 283 -5.04 -13.51 -44.45
CA ASP A 283 -4.31 -14.79 -44.50
C ASP A 283 -3.61 -15.12 -43.15
N ASP A 284 -3.48 -14.14 -42.27
CA ASP A 284 -2.84 -14.23 -40.95
C ASP A 284 -3.82 -14.47 -39.77
N ALA A 285 -5.15 -14.44 -39.96
CA ALA A 285 -6.12 -14.54 -38.86
C ALA A 285 -5.93 -15.76 -37.93
N PRO A 286 -5.68 -16.99 -38.44
CA PRO A 286 -5.42 -18.15 -37.59
C PRO A 286 -4.11 -18.07 -36.78
N GLN A 287 -3.10 -17.36 -37.33
CA GLN A 287 -1.81 -17.18 -36.65
C GLN A 287 -1.90 -16.17 -35.52
N ILE A 288 -2.85 -15.26 -35.60
CA ILE A 288 -3.10 -14.26 -34.59
C ILE A 288 -3.87 -14.88 -33.43
N ASP A 289 -4.93 -15.66 -33.67
CA ASP A 289 -5.69 -16.34 -32.59
C ASP A 289 -4.81 -17.28 -31.76
N LYS A 290 -3.93 -18.03 -32.44
CA LYS A 290 -2.93 -18.89 -31.79
C LYS A 290 -1.98 -18.10 -30.87
N LYS A 291 -1.66 -16.83 -31.18
CA LYS A 291 -0.77 -15.99 -30.36
C LYS A 291 -1.45 -15.47 -29.09
N TYR A 292 -2.78 -15.25 -29.12
CA TYR A 292 -3.52 -14.90 -27.90
C TYR A 292 -3.63 -16.09 -26.97
N GLU A 293 -3.95 -17.26 -27.51
CA GLU A 293 -3.95 -18.51 -26.72
C GLU A 293 -2.59 -18.75 -26.05
N MET A 294 -1.49 -18.44 -26.74
CA MET A 294 -0.13 -18.55 -26.20
C MET A 294 0.15 -17.61 -25.01
N ILE A 295 -0.59 -16.51 -24.84
CA ILE A 295 -0.44 -15.60 -23.69
C ILE A 295 -1.43 -15.96 -22.59
N TRP A 296 -2.70 -16.22 -22.95
CA TRP A 296 -3.75 -16.52 -21.97
C TRP A 296 -3.44 -17.76 -21.13
N ALA A 297 -2.88 -18.82 -21.73
CA ALA A 297 -2.56 -20.04 -20.98
C ALA A 297 -1.52 -19.80 -19.86
N PRO A 298 -0.36 -19.15 -20.11
CA PRO A 298 0.53 -18.72 -19.03
C PRO A 298 -0.11 -17.82 -17.98
N LEU A 299 -0.98 -16.87 -18.38
CA LEU A 299 -1.64 -15.96 -17.44
C LEU A 299 -2.65 -16.68 -16.54
N GLN A 300 -3.36 -17.68 -17.04
CA GLN A 300 -4.26 -18.52 -16.24
C GLN A 300 -3.48 -19.29 -15.18
N VAL A 301 -2.38 -19.96 -15.58
CA VAL A 301 -1.50 -20.68 -14.63
C VAL A 301 -0.95 -19.71 -13.59
N LEU A 302 -0.52 -18.51 -14.00
CA LEU A 302 -0.03 -17.49 -13.08
C LEU A 302 -1.11 -17.05 -12.08
N GLY A 303 -2.35 -16.86 -12.55
CA GLY A 303 -3.49 -16.54 -11.70
C GLY A 303 -3.74 -17.61 -10.63
N GLU A 304 -3.68 -18.89 -11.01
CA GLU A 304 -3.81 -20.01 -10.06
C GLU A 304 -2.69 -19.99 -8.99
N GLU A 305 -1.44 -19.75 -9.39
CA GLU A 305 -0.32 -19.66 -8.45
C GLU A 305 -0.43 -18.44 -7.52
N LEU A 306 -0.93 -17.31 -8.04
CA LEU A 306 -1.16 -16.07 -7.30
C LEU A 306 -2.28 -16.17 -6.26
N GLU A 307 -3.07 -17.24 -6.23
CA GLU A 307 -4.10 -17.49 -5.20
C GLU A 307 -3.64 -18.48 -4.12
N LYS A 308 -2.55 -19.24 -4.37
CA LYS A 308 -2.07 -20.21 -3.39
C LYS A 308 -1.41 -19.55 -2.19
N ALA A 309 -1.59 -20.15 -1.01
CA ALA A 309 -0.82 -19.79 0.18
C ALA A 309 0.68 -20.11 0.01
N LYS A 310 0.99 -21.15 -0.76
CA LYS A 310 2.34 -21.57 -1.15
C LYS A 310 2.37 -21.82 -2.66
N PRO A 311 2.78 -20.82 -3.46
CA PRO A 311 2.94 -20.95 -4.90
C PRO A 311 3.99 -22.02 -5.25
N GLU A 312 3.82 -22.69 -6.38
CA GLU A 312 4.75 -23.69 -6.86
C GLU A 312 5.81 -23.04 -7.79
N ARG A 313 7.04 -22.93 -7.30
CA ARG A 313 8.15 -22.26 -8.01
C ARG A 313 8.33 -22.75 -9.45
N SER A 314 8.33 -24.06 -9.68
CA SER A 314 8.49 -24.68 -11.01
C SER A 314 7.41 -24.23 -12.00
N ARG A 315 6.16 -24.07 -11.53
CA ARG A 315 5.05 -23.58 -12.37
C ARG A 315 5.22 -22.11 -12.71
N VAL A 316 5.66 -21.28 -11.77
CA VAL A 316 5.94 -19.86 -12.03
C VAL A 316 7.14 -19.70 -12.98
N GLU A 317 8.17 -20.52 -12.87
CA GLU A 317 9.30 -20.54 -13.82
C GLU A 317 8.85 -20.95 -15.23
N ALA A 318 7.93 -21.91 -15.35
CA ALA A 318 7.35 -22.29 -16.63
C ALA A 318 6.52 -21.15 -17.26
N VAL A 319 5.74 -20.41 -16.44
CA VAL A 319 5.04 -19.20 -16.88
C VAL A 319 6.03 -18.15 -17.39
N LEU A 320 7.09 -17.89 -16.64
CA LEU A 320 8.13 -16.92 -17.01
C LEU A 320 8.78 -17.28 -18.35
N SER A 321 9.11 -18.56 -18.57
CA SER A 321 9.63 -19.04 -19.85
C SER A 321 8.63 -18.84 -20.98
N GLY A 322 7.37 -19.22 -20.76
CA GLY A 322 6.30 -19.06 -21.75
C GLY A 322 6.10 -17.61 -22.18
N LEU A 323 6.00 -16.69 -21.22
CA LEU A 323 5.87 -15.25 -21.51
C LEU A 323 7.11 -14.69 -22.23
N THR A 324 8.31 -15.14 -21.85
CA THR A 324 9.56 -14.73 -22.52
C THR A 324 9.61 -15.19 -23.97
N ASP A 325 9.18 -16.42 -24.25
CA ASP A 325 9.12 -16.95 -25.61
C ASP A 325 8.08 -16.22 -26.46
N VAL A 326 6.93 -15.86 -25.87
CA VAL A 326 5.94 -15.01 -26.56
C VAL A 326 6.52 -13.63 -26.86
N LEU A 327 7.19 -12.98 -25.90
CA LEU A 327 7.82 -11.68 -26.13
C LEU A 327 8.85 -11.76 -27.26
N ARG A 328 9.69 -12.81 -27.28
CA ARG A 328 10.65 -13.04 -28.36
C ARG A 328 9.96 -13.22 -29.71
N ALA A 329 8.88 -13.99 -29.77
CA ALA A 329 8.12 -14.20 -31.01
C ALA A 329 7.49 -12.89 -31.51
N CYS A 330 6.98 -12.04 -30.61
CA CYS A 330 6.45 -10.72 -30.94
C CYS A 330 7.54 -9.81 -31.53
N LEU A 331 8.71 -9.73 -30.88
CA LEU A 331 9.84 -8.93 -31.35
C LEU A 331 10.39 -9.42 -32.70
N GLN A 332 10.50 -10.74 -32.90
CA GLN A 332 10.96 -11.31 -34.18
C GLN A 332 9.99 -10.99 -35.32
N TYR A 333 8.68 -11.05 -35.07
CA TYR A 333 7.70 -10.68 -36.09
C TYR A 333 7.76 -9.17 -36.39
N ALA A 334 7.85 -8.33 -35.37
CA ALA A 334 8.00 -6.87 -35.55
C ALA A 334 9.26 -6.54 -36.36
N GLY A 335 10.39 -7.20 -36.08
CA GLY A 335 11.61 -7.05 -36.88
C GLY A 335 11.45 -7.48 -38.34
N ARG A 336 10.80 -8.63 -38.60
CA ARG A 336 10.51 -9.10 -39.98
C ARG A 336 9.55 -8.17 -40.73
N LYS A 337 8.60 -7.54 -40.03
CA LYS A 337 7.67 -6.58 -40.62
C LYS A 337 8.27 -5.19 -40.77
N ALA A 338 9.26 -4.80 -39.96
CA ALA A 338 10.07 -3.61 -40.21
C ALA A 338 10.90 -3.77 -41.50
N ASP A 339 11.41 -4.98 -41.75
CA ASP A 339 11.99 -5.36 -43.05
C ASP A 339 10.96 -5.27 -44.19
N LEU A 340 9.70 -5.66 -43.94
CA LEU A 340 8.60 -5.59 -44.90
C LEU A 340 8.05 -4.16 -45.10
N ALA A 341 8.18 -3.28 -44.11
CA ALA A 341 7.69 -1.89 -44.14
C ALA A 341 8.52 -1.00 -45.06
N ILE A 342 9.79 -1.36 -45.28
CA ILE A 342 10.61 -0.73 -46.33
C ILE A 342 10.04 -1.05 -47.72
N ASP A 343 9.37 -2.19 -47.90
CA ASP A 343 8.85 -2.64 -49.20
C ASP A 343 7.39 -2.21 -49.48
N VAL A 344 6.59 -1.92 -48.43
CA VAL A 344 5.17 -1.52 -48.56
C VAL A 344 4.99 0.02 -48.60
N SER A 345 6.03 0.79 -48.26
CA SER A 345 5.99 2.27 -48.26
C SER A 345 5.81 2.92 -49.66
N ILE A 346 5.71 2.13 -50.74
CA ILE A 346 5.49 2.64 -52.11
C ILE A 346 4.01 2.58 -52.55
N LYS A 347 3.06 2.01 -51.79
CA LYS A 347 1.64 2.03 -52.16
C LYS A 347 0.70 2.50 -51.03
N ALA A 348 0.53 3.82 -50.99
CA ALA A 348 -0.70 4.57 -50.66
C ALA A 348 -1.43 4.29 -49.32
N GLY A 349 -1.25 5.18 -48.35
CA GLY A 349 -2.33 6.02 -47.83
C GLY A 349 -3.62 5.40 -47.27
N VAL A 350 -3.56 4.30 -46.50
CA VAL A 350 -4.71 3.77 -45.73
C VAL A 350 -4.39 3.74 -44.22
N PRO A 351 -5.17 4.43 -43.36
CA PRO A 351 -5.01 4.39 -41.90
C PRO A 351 -5.60 3.13 -41.26
N GLY A 352 -5.28 1.95 -41.78
CA GLY A 352 -5.80 0.69 -41.24
C GLY A 352 -5.38 -0.51 -42.07
N SER A 353 -4.25 -1.13 -41.70
CA SER A 353 -3.91 -2.50 -42.09
C SER A 353 -2.50 -2.89 -41.64
N VAL A 354 -2.28 -3.14 -40.34
CA VAL A 354 -1.32 -4.17 -39.92
C VAL A 354 -1.81 -4.74 -38.59
N GLY A 355 -2.22 -6.02 -38.57
CA GLY A 355 -2.85 -6.74 -37.46
C GLY A 355 -1.97 -6.98 -36.22
N TYR A 356 -1.25 -5.96 -35.76
CA TYR A 356 -0.34 -6.01 -34.62
C TYR A 356 -0.46 -4.81 -33.67
N ALA A 357 -1.52 -4.02 -33.78
CA ALA A 357 -1.85 -2.93 -32.84
C ALA A 357 -2.25 -3.43 -31.43
N VAL A 358 -1.90 -4.67 -31.05
CA VAL A 358 -2.64 -5.39 -30.00
C VAL A 358 -1.78 -5.96 -28.87
N LEU A 359 -0.47 -6.07 -29.03
CA LEU A 359 0.39 -6.53 -27.93
C LEU A 359 1.35 -5.43 -27.59
N GLU A 360 1.10 -4.73 -26.49
CA GLU A 360 2.08 -3.84 -25.86
C GLU A 360 3.23 -4.68 -25.30
N PRO A 361 4.40 -4.73 -25.97
CA PRO A 361 5.53 -5.54 -25.53
C PRO A 361 6.05 -5.05 -24.18
N GLU A 362 5.81 -3.78 -23.87
CA GLU A 362 6.11 -3.14 -22.59
C GLU A 362 5.33 -3.76 -21.43
N LYS A 363 4.01 -4.00 -21.57
CA LYS A 363 3.19 -4.64 -20.52
C LYS A 363 3.62 -6.10 -20.28
N VAL A 364 3.92 -6.84 -21.35
CA VAL A 364 4.44 -8.21 -21.23
C VAL A 364 5.82 -8.22 -20.56
N SER A 365 6.71 -7.30 -20.96
CA SER A 365 8.03 -7.15 -20.34
C SER A 365 7.93 -6.75 -18.86
N ALA A 366 7.02 -5.84 -18.51
CA ALA A 366 6.79 -5.43 -17.13
C ALA A 366 6.31 -6.60 -16.27
N LEU A 367 5.41 -7.44 -16.78
CA LEU A 367 4.99 -8.65 -16.09
C LEU A 367 6.13 -9.66 -15.92
N ILE A 368 6.97 -9.85 -16.94
CA ILE A 368 8.16 -10.71 -16.87
C ILE A 368 9.11 -10.25 -15.76
N GLU A 369 9.39 -8.94 -15.67
CA GLU A 369 10.25 -8.38 -14.63
C GLU A 369 9.61 -8.54 -13.23
N ALA A 370 8.30 -8.30 -13.10
CA ALA A 370 7.58 -8.53 -11.84
C ALA A 370 7.70 -9.99 -11.38
N ILE A 371 7.52 -10.95 -12.29
CA ILE A 371 7.67 -12.39 -12.00
C ILE A 371 9.12 -12.73 -11.59
N ARG A 372 10.12 -12.15 -12.26
CA ARG A 372 11.55 -12.34 -11.91
C ARG A 372 11.86 -11.86 -10.50
N ASN A 373 11.26 -10.74 -10.07
CA ASN A 373 11.43 -10.20 -8.72
C ASN A 373 10.68 -11.02 -7.66
N TRP A 374 9.58 -11.65 -8.04
CA TRP A 374 8.78 -12.48 -7.14
C TRP A 374 9.36 -13.89 -6.92
N LEU A 375 9.96 -14.50 -7.95
CA LEU A 375 10.51 -15.86 -7.91
C LEU A 375 11.49 -16.15 -6.75
N PRO A 376 12.40 -15.25 -6.34
CA PRO A 376 13.28 -15.48 -5.19
C PRO A 376 12.56 -15.54 -3.84
N LEU A 377 11.29 -15.12 -3.77
CA LEU A 377 10.53 -14.93 -2.55
C LEU A 377 9.48 -16.02 -2.28
N ILE A 378 9.33 -16.99 -3.19
CA ILE A 378 8.35 -18.09 -3.12
C ILE A 378 8.99 -19.47 -3.00
#